data_AF-J1STN7-F1
#
_entry.id   AF-J1STN7-F1
#
_cell.length_a   1.000
_cell.length_b   1.000
_cell.length_c   1.000
_cell.angle_alpha   90.00
_cell.angle_beta   90.00
_cell.angle_gamma   90.00
#
_symmetry.space_group_name_H-M   'P 1'
#
loop_
_entity.id
_entity.type
_entity.pdbx_description
1 polymer ?
#
loop_
_entity_poly.entity_id
_entity_poly.type
_entity_poly.pdbx_seq_one_letter_code
_entity_poly.pdbx_strand_id
1 'polypeptide(L)'
;MIFDAGSGLREAGLSLLADEVHDVDLFFSHCHYDHIIGLPFFKAIYYPSINVNIWSGHLDGKMSTREMVEQFISPPWFPVKTDICQATMNFRDFHAGQTLTPHEGVEMQTYMLNHPGGAIGYRIHWKGRIVALIYDIEHIPGTHDPVALEMMKDADLVVYDCTYNEDEMQRFKGFGHSTWQHGTELAKMAGAKRFALFHHAPSRTDEQLAVMESEAQAAFAGAFAARDNQVIEI
;
A
#
# COMPACT_ATOMS: atom_id res chain seq x y z
N MET A 1 1.71 5.83 11.42
CA MET A 1 0.89 5.17 10.39
C MET A 1 1.80 4.32 9.50
N ILE A 2 1.42 3.08 9.23
CA ILE A 2 2.10 2.13 8.34
C ILE A 2 1.08 1.62 7.33
N PHE A 3 1.48 1.44 6.08
CA PHE A 3 0.64 0.88 5.03
C PHE A 3 1.23 -0.45 4.57
N ASP A 4 0.40 -1.48 4.63
CA ASP A 4 0.74 -2.90 4.49
C ASP A 4 1.78 -3.43 5.48
N ALA A 5 1.90 -4.75 5.48
CA ALA A 5 2.64 -5.55 6.44
C ALA A 5 3.49 -6.61 5.72
N GLY A 6 4.14 -6.24 4.61
CA GLY A 6 5.13 -7.09 3.96
C GLY A 6 6.35 -7.40 4.84
N SER A 7 7.34 -8.12 4.30
CA SER A 7 8.51 -8.58 5.07
C SER A 7 9.28 -7.45 5.79
N GLY A 8 9.30 -6.25 5.20
CA GLY A 8 9.90 -5.05 5.80
C GLY A 8 9.25 -4.57 7.11
N LEU A 9 8.03 -5.01 7.42
CA LEU A 9 7.34 -4.65 8.67
C LEU A 9 8.13 -5.05 9.93
N ARG A 10 8.96 -6.10 9.83
CA ARG A 10 9.86 -6.52 10.91
C ARG A 10 10.82 -5.38 11.30
N GLU A 11 11.50 -4.79 10.33
CA GLU A 11 12.44 -3.68 10.58
C GLU A 11 11.71 -2.41 11.00
N ALA A 12 10.55 -2.12 10.39
CA ALA A 12 9.70 -1.01 10.81
C ALA A 12 9.31 -1.12 12.29
N GLY A 13 8.94 -2.32 12.75
CA GLY A 13 8.63 -2.57 14.17
C GLY A 13 9.80 -2.39 15.11
N LEU A 14 11.03 -2.68 14.68
CA LEU A 14 12.23 -2.40 15.48
C LEU A 14 12.50 -0.90 15.56
N SER A 15 12.34 -0.16 14.47
CA SER A 15 12.48 1.30 14.45
C SER A 15 11.46 1.98 15.36
N LEU A 16 10.17 1.59 15.27
CA LEU A 16 9.11 2.15 16.12
C LEU A 16 9.38 1.97 17.62
N LEU A 17 9.94 0.83 18.01
CA LEU A 17 10.34 0.57 19.39
C LEU A 17 11.52 1.44 19.83
N ALA A 18 12.50 1.63 18.96
CA ALA A 18 13.64 2.51 19.24
C ALA A 18 13.21 3.97 19.38
N ASP A 19 12.18 4.39 18.64
CA ASP A 19 11.59 5.73 18.67
C ASP A 19 10.52 5.89 19.77
N GLU A 20 10.34 4.89 20.65
CA GLU A 20 9.34 4.90 21.74
C GLU A 20 7.90 5.17 21.27
N VAL A 21 7.52 4.65 20.10
CA VAL A 21 6.16 4.78 19.57
C VAL A 21 5.22 3.81 20.27
N HIS A 22 4.15 4.35 20.86
CA HIS A 22 3.16 3.59 21.63
C HIS A 22 1.84 3.35 20.89
N ASP A 23 1.48 4.22 19.94
CA ASP A 23 0.23 4.12 19.18
C ASP A 23 0.55 3.98 17.69
N VAL A 24 0.13 2.85 17.11
CA VAL A 24 0.43 2.48 15.73
C VAL A 24 -0.86 2.21 14.97
N ASP A 25 -1.07 2.93 13.87
CA ASP A 25 -2.08 2.60 12.88
C ASP A 25 -1.45 1.84 11.71
N LEU A 26 -1.90 0.60 11.49
CA LEU A 26 -1.53 -0.28 10.39
C LEU A 26 -2.71 -0.44 9.43
N PHE A 27 -2.55 0.01 8.19
CA PHE A 27 -3.59 -0.02 7.17
C PHE A 27 -3.27 -1.08 6.12
N PHE A 28 -4.20 -1.99 5.85
CA PHE A 28 -4.06 -2.98 4.79
C PHE A 28 -4.72 -2.50 3.50
N SER A 29 -3.97 -2.43 2.41
CA SER A 29 -4.53 -2.35 1.07
C SER A 29 -5.32 -3.63 0.78
N HIS A 30 -4.68 -4.78 0.96
CA HIS A 30 -5.27 -6.11 0.86
C HIS A 30 -4.42 -7.15 1.62
N CYS A 31 -4.82 -8.42 1.60
CA CYS A 31 -4.20 -9.48 2.41
C CYS A 31 -3.44 -10.55 1.60
N HIS A 32 -2.90 -10.22 0.42
CA HIS A 32 -1.94 -11.10 -0.23
C HIS A 32 -0.65 -11.20 0.58
N TYR A 33 0.08 -12.31 0.40
CA TYR A 33 1.17 -12.67 1.31
C TYR A 33 2.27 -11.62 1.39
N ASP A 34 2.69 -11.08 0.27
CA ASP A 34 3.64 -9.97 0.18
C ASP A 34 3.19 -8.68 0.89
N HIS A 35 1.89 -8.52 1.18
CA HIS A 35 1.32 -7.41 1.94
C HIS A 35 1.00 -7.74 3.41
N ILE A 36 1.10 -9.01 3.86
CA ILE A 36 0.75 -9.41 5.24
C ILE A 36 1.81 -10.26 5.96
N ILE A 37 2.77 -10.83 5.24
CA ILE A 37 3.71 -11.85 5.76
C ILE A 37 4.59 -11.37 6.92
N GLY A 38 4.83 -10.07 7.04
CA GLY A 38 5.60 -9.48 8.13
C GLY A 38 4.82 -9.37 9.44
N LEU A 39 3.49 -9.47 9.44
CA LEU A 39 2.66 -9.26 10.63
C LEU A 39 3.05 -10.14 11.84
N PRO A 40 3.28 -11.46 11.72
CA PRO A 40 3.72 -12.29 12.84
C PRO A 40 5.14 -11.95 13.35
N PHE A 41 5.90 -11.16 12.59
CA PHE A 41 7.24 -10.71 12.95
C PHE A 41 7.28 -9.24 13.38
N PHE A 42 6.12 -8.57 13.40
CA PHE A 42 5.99 -7.18 13.79
C PHE A 42 6.15 -7.05 15.29
N LYS A 43 7.35 -6.68 15.75
CA LYS A 43 7.69 -6.68 17.19
C LYS A 43 6.67 -5.93 18.05
N ALA A 44 6.08 -4.85 17.52
CA ALA A 44 5.11 -4.04 18.23
C ALA A 44 3.91 -4.83 18.80
N ILE A 45 3.42 -5.88 18.12
CA ILE A 45 2.24 -6.65 18.60
C ILE A 45 2.53 -7.48 19.87
N TYR A 46 3.81 -7.60 20.24
CA TYR A 46 4.28 -8.37 21.39
C TYR A 46 4.66 -7.51 22.59
N TYR A 47 4.47 -6.19 22.55
CA TYR A 47 4.76 -5.31 23.69
C TYR A 47 3.47 -4.79 24.33
N PRO A 48 3.25 -4.98 25.64
CA PRO A 48 2.02 -4.58 26.32
C PRO A 48 1.83 -3.07 26.42
N SER A 49 2.89 -2.29 26.22
CA SER A 49 2.86 -0.82 26.20
C SER A 49 2.40 -0.24 24.87
N ILE A 50 2.04 -1.07 23.88
CA ILE A 50 1.70 -0.63 22.54
C ILE A 50 0.22 -0.90 22.24
N ASN A 51 -0.41 0.08 21.60
CA ASN A 51 -1.71 -0.02 20.97
C ASN A 51 -1.51 -0.11 19.45
N VAL A 52 -2.05 -1.15 18.82
CA VAL A 52 -2.03 -1.30 17.37
C VAL A 52 -3.47 -1.26 16.86
N ASN A 53 -3.81 -0.21 16.11
CA ASN A 53 -5.06 -0.13 15.35
C ASN A 53 -4.81 -0.76 13.97
N ILE A 54 -5.50 -1.86 13.67
CA ILE A 54 -5.37 -2.59 12.41
C ILE A 54 -6.61 -2.32 11.58
N TRP A 55 -6.42 -1.70 10.41
CA TRP A 55 -7.49 -1.23 9.54
C TRP A 55 -7.55 -2.05 8.26
N SER A 56 -8.74 -2.51 7.87
CA SER A 56 -8.96 -3.09 6.55
C SER A 56 -10.38 -2.84 6.05
N GLY A 57 -10.51 -2.63 4.73
CA GLY A 57 -11.80 -2.46 4.07
C GLY A 57 -12.00 -3.31 2.80
N HIS A 58 -10.97 -4.03 2.36
CA HIS A 58 -11.05 -4.92 1.19
C HIS A 58 -11.87 -6.19 1.46
N LEU A 59 -12.11 -6.51 2.74
CA LEU A 59 -12.83 -7.70 3.20
C LEU A 59 -14.30 -7.44 3.52
N ASP A 60 -14.80 -6.23 3.25
CA ASP A 60 -16.19 -5.88 3.50
C ASP A 60 -17.17 -6.92 2.91
N GLY A 61 -18.12 -7.34 3.73
CA GLY A 61 -19.09 -8.39 3.42
C GLY A 61 -18.52 -9.82 3.31
N LYS A 62 -17.21 -10.03 3.48
CA LYS A 62 -16.55 -11.35 3.42
C LYS A 62 -16.11 -11.84 4.80
N MET A 63 -15.36 -11.03 5.54
CA MET A 63 -14.93 -11.29 6.92
C MET A 63 -14.42 -10.00 7.58
N SER A 64 -14.31 -10.02 8.90
CA SER A 64 -13.71 -8.92 9.66
C SER A 64 -12.17 -8.94 9.59
N THR A 65 -11.59 -7.77 9.85
CA THR A 65 -10.14 -7.56 10.00
C THR A 65 -9.58 -8.43 11.13
N ARG A 66 -10.37 -8.67 12.19
CA ARG A 66 -10.02 -9.61 13.26
C ARG A 66 -9.87 -11.02 12.73
N GLU A 67 -10.87 -11.52 12.01
CA GLU A 67 -10.85 -12.88 11.44
C GLU A 67 -9.70 -13.06 10.45
N MET A 68 -9.40 -12.04 9.63
CA MET A 68 -8.23 -12.04 8.74
C MET A 68 -6.93 -12.30 9.52
N VAL A 69 -6.68 -11.50 10.57
CA VAL A 69 -5.45 -11.62 11.36
C VAL A 69 -5.40 -12.93 12.15
N GLU A 70 -6.52 -13.35 12.75
CA GLU A 70 -6.58 -14.60 13.51
C GLU A 70 -6.43 -15.85 12.64
N GLN A 71 -6.90 -15.82 11.38
CA GLN A 71 -6.68 -16.92 10.43
C GLN A 71 -5.24 -16.94 9.91
N PHE A 72 -4.66 -15.76 9.66
CA PHE A 72 -3.29 -15.67 9.15
C PHE A 72 -2.25 -16.11 10.19
N ILE A 73 -2.40 -15.66 11.44
CA ILE A 73 -1.54 -16.05 12.56
C ILE A 73 -2.14 -17.29 13.24
N SER A 74 -2.11 -18.43 12.54
CA SER A 74 -2.64 -19.69 13.08
C SER A 74 -1.96 -20.95 12.55
N PRO A 75 -1.97 -22.06 13.32
CA PRO A 75 -1.52 -23.37 12.84
C PRO A 75 -2.37 -23.91 11.69
N PRO A 76 -1.79 -24.66 10.72
CA PRO A 76 -0.39 -25.12 10.68
C PRO A 76 0.58 -24.13 10.01
N TRP A 77 0.12 -22.98 9.54
CA TRP A 77 0.93 -22.03 8.76
C TRP A 77 1.85 -21.20 9.66
N PHE A 78 1.38 -20.87 10.87
CA PHE A 78 2.16 -20.25 11.93
C PHE A 78 2.04 -21.10 13.22
N PRO A 79 3.11 -21.31 14.01
CA PRO A 79 3.10 -22.29 15.09
C PRO A 79 2.20 -21.93 16.29
N VAL A 80 1.69 -20.69 16.34
CA VAL A 80 0.94 -20.12 17.47
C VAL A 80 -0.24 -19.28 16.96
N LYS A 81 -1.16 -18.94 17.85
CA LYS A 81 -2.29 -18.06 17.58
C LYS A 81 -1.98 -16.62 18.03
N THR A 82 -2.92 -15.71 17.85
CA THR A 82 -2.84 -14.31 18.29
C THR A 82 -2.88 -14.13 19.82
N ASP A 83 -3.12 -15.19 20.59
CA ASP A 83 -3.15 -15.20 22.06
C ASP A 83 -1.79 -14.89 22.71
N ILE A 84 -0.70 -15.06 21.96
CA ILE A 84 0.65 -14.66 22.39
C ILE A 84 0.93 -13.17 22.19
N CYS A 85 0.09 -12.45 21.45
CA CYS A 85 0.24 -11.00 21.26
C CYS A 85 -0.11 -10.29 22.58
N GLN A 86 0.79 -9.42 23.04
CA GLN A 86 0.63 -8.71 24.32
C GLN A 86 0.15 -7.27 24.14
N ALA A 87 0.27 -6.71 22.94
CA ALA A 87 -0.22 -5.38 22.61
C ALA A 87 -1.75 -5.32 22.62
N THR A 88 -2.30 -4.12 22.85
CA THR A 88 -3.72 -3.86 22.61
C THR A 88 -3.98 -3.82 21.11
N MET A 89 -4.59 -4.86 20.55
CA MET A 89 -4.96 -4.90 19.13
C MET A 89 -6.42 -4.47 18.93
N ASN A 90 -6.60 -3.32 18.28
CA ASN A 90 -7.90 -2.80 17.90
C ASN A 90 -8.15 -3.05 16.42
N PHE A 91 -9.15 -3.85 16.09
CA PHE A 91 -9.51 -4.14 14.69
C PHE A 91 -10.55 -3.12 14.22
N ARG A 92 -10.29 -2.49 13.07
CA ARG A 92 -11.02 -1.36 12.52
C ARG A 92 -11.49 -1.68 11.10
N ASP A 93 -12.66 -2.29 11.02
CA ASP A 93 -13.33 -2.55 9.75
C ASP A 93 -13.90 -1.24 9.16
N PHE A 94 -13.81 -1.10 7.84
CA PHE A 94 -14.44 0.00 7.12
C PHE A 94 -14.88 -0.44 5.71
N HIS A 95 -15.66 0.40 5.04
CA HIS A 95 -16.09 0.16 3.66
C HIS A 95 -15.27 1.03 2.70
N ALA A 96 -14.86 0.49 1.55
CA ALA A 96 -14.24 1.30 0.51
C ALA A 96 -15.13 2.49 0.11
N GLY A 97 -14.55 3.67 -0.05
CA GLY A 97 -15.28 4.93 -0.24
C GLY A 97 -15.49 5.73 1.06
N GLN A 98 -15.26 5.12 2.22
CA GLN A 98 -15.31 5.83 3.50
C GLN A 98 -14.10 6.76 3.65
N THR A 99 -14.32 7.91 4.30
CA THR A 99 -13.25 8.79 4.76
C THR A 99 -12.87 8.47 6.20
N LEU A 100 -11.60 8.21 6.45
CA LEU A 100 -11.03 7.87 7.74
C LEU A 100 -10.29 9.08 8.35
N THR A 101 -10.28 9.16 9.67
CA THR A 101 -9.59 10.23 10.43
C THR A 101 -8.80 9.60 11.59
N PRO A 102 -7.69 8.89 11.29
CA PRO A 102 -6.96 8.14 12.32
C PRO A 102 -6.25 9.02 13.34
N HIS A 103 -5.86 10.24 12.94
CA HIS A 103 -5.24 11.23 13.82
C HIS A 103 -5.77 12.63 13.51
N GLU A 104 -5.56 13.56 14.44
CA GLU A 104 -5.89 14.96 14.26
C GLU A 104 -5.21 15.55 13.01
N GLY A 105 -6.02 16.15 12.13
CA GLY A 105 -5.55 16.78 10.89
C GLY A 105 -5.16 15.82 9.77
N VAL A 106 -5.28 14.50 9.96
CA VAL A 106 -5.14 13.49 8.91
C VAL A 106 -6.52 13.08 8.43
N GLU A 107 -6.83 13.38 7.17
CA GLU A 107 -8.02 12.88 6.49
C GLU A 107 -7.61 11.89 5.40
N MET A 108 -8.23 10.72 5.34
CA MET A 108 -7.86 9.68 4.39
C MET A 108 -9.09 9.16 3.66
N GLN A 109 -9.20 9.50 2.38
CA GLN A 109 -10.23 8.96 1.50
C GLN A 109 -9.80 7.58 1.01
N THR A 110 -10.73 6.62 1.01
CA THR A 110 -10.46 5.23 0.62
C THR A 110 -11.17 4.89 -0.68
N TYR A 111 -10.57 4.03 -1.49
CA TYR A 111 -11.11 3.65 -2.79
C TYR A 111 -10.95 2.14 -3.01
N MET A 112 -11.91 1.51 -3.68
CA MET A 112 -11.77 0.14 -4.15
C MET A 112 -10.97 0.13 -5.45
N LEU A 113 -9.87 -0.60 -5.49
CA LEU A 113 -9.01 -0.77 -6.66
C LEU A 113 -9.40 -2.03 -7.45
N ASN A 114 -9.15 -2.00 -8.75
CA ASN A 114 -9.33 -3.16 -9.61
C ASN A 114 -8.19 -4.18 -9.41
N HIS A 115 -8.35 -5.06 -8.43
CA HIS A 115 -7.39 -6.13 -8.14
C HIS A 115 -8.14 -7.43 -7.82
N PRO A 116 -7.64 -8.63 -8.18
CA PRO A 116 -8.27 -9.89 -7.81
C PRO A 116 -8.51 -9.97 -6.30
N GLY A 117 -9.76 -10.16 -5.89
CA GLY A 117 -10.15 -10.16 -4.48
C GLY A 117 -10.41 -8.77 -3.87
N GLY A 118 -10.06 -7.70 -4.59
CA GLY A 118 -10.21 -6.30 -4.17
C GLY A 118 -9.01 -5.80 -3.36
N ALA A 119 -8.66 -4.52 -3.53
CA ALA A 119 -7.67 -3.82 -2.75
C ALA A 119 -8.13 -2.39 -2.43
N ILE A 120 -7.58 -1.81 -1.37
CA ILE A 120 -7.89 -0.44 -0.95
C ILE A 120 -6.76 0.50 -1.36
N GLY A 121 -7.14 1.53 -2.11
CA GLY A 121 -6.31 2.71 -2.34
C GLY A 121 -6.55 3.77 -1.27
N TYR A 122 -5.49 4.45 -0.86
CA TYR A 122 -5.54 5.48 0.19
C TYR A 122 -5.10 6.84 -0.36
N ARG A 123 -5.98 7.84 -0.28
CA ARG A 123 -5.65 9.23 -0.58
C ARG A 123 -5.63 10.05 0.70
N ILE A 124 -4.44 10.42 1.12
CA ILE A 124 -4.15 11.00 2.44
C ILE A 124 -3.95 12.50 2.30
N HIS A 125 -4.70 13.27 3.07
CA HIS A 125 -4.57 14.71 3.24
C HIS A 125 -3.99 15.02 4.61
N TRP A 126 -2.90 15.76 4.64
CA TRP A 126 -2.29 16.24 5.88
C TRP A 126 -1.54 17.54 5.65
N LYS A 127 -1.83 18.57 6.46
CA LYS A 127 -1.18 19.90 6.39
C LYS A 127 -1.10 20.50 4.97
N GLY A 128 -2.18 20.33 4.20
CA GLY A 128 -2.28 20.83 2.82
C GLY A 128 -1.47 20.03 1.80
N ARG A 129 -0.94 18.86 2.17
CA ARG A 129 -0.28 17.90 1.29
C ARG A 129 -1.14 16.69 1.02
N ILE A 130 -0.98 16.12 -0.17
CA ILE A 130 -1.75 15.00 -0.67
C ILE A 130 -0.82 13.86 -1.08
N VAL A 131 -1.00 12.69 -0.48
CA VAL A 131 -0.33 11.45 -0.88
C VAL A 131 -1.36 10.44 -1.36
N ALA A 132 -1.19 9.92 -2.57
CA ALA A 132 -2.01 8.84 -3.11
C ALA A 132 -1.22 7.54 -3.12
N LEU A 133 -1.68 6.56 -2.34
CA LEU A 133 -1.15 5.21 -2.29
C LEU A 133 -2.08 4.31 -3.10
N ILE A 134 -1.63 3.95 -4.30
CA ILE A 134 -2.33 3.10 -5.25
C ILE A 134 -1.40 1.91 -5.47
N TYR A 135 -1.43 0.95 -4.56
CA TYR A 135 -0.65 -0.27 -4.72
C TYR A 135 -1.32 -1.14 -5.80
N ASP A 136 -1.49 -2.42 -5.56
CA ASP A 136 -1.93 -3.37 -6.57
C ASP A 136 -3.25 -2.93 -7.25
N ILE A 137 -3.14 -2.61 -8.53
CA ILE A 137 -4.22 -2.16 -9.39
C ILE A 137 -3.96 -2.70 -10.79
N GLU A 138 -4.97 -3.25 -11.44
CA GLU A 138 -4.92 -3.61 -12.85
C GLU A 138 -5.60 -2.53 -13.68
N HIS A 139 -4.87 -1.95 -14.62
CA HIS A 139 -5.48 -1.06 -15.60
C HIS A 139 -6.01 -1.88 -16.80
N ILE A 140 -7.01 -1.29 -17.49
CA ILE A 140 -7.53 -1.84 -18.74
C ILE A 140 -6.85 -1.08 -19.90
N PRO A 141 -6.07 -1.76 -20.78
CA PRO A 141 -5.38 -1.11 -21.88
C PRO A 141 -6.31 -0.29 -22.76
N GLY A 142 -5.89 0.95 -23.09
CA GLY A 142 -6.66 1.88 -23.91
C GLY A 142 -7.77 2.64 -23.18
N THR A 143 -7.89 2.49 -21.86
CA THR A 143 -8.82 3.27 -21.03
C THR A 143 -8.05 3.95 -19.90
N HIS A 144 -8.59 5.06 -19.37
CA HIS A 144 -8.05 5.72 -18.19
C HIS A 144 -8.91 5.39 -16.98
N ASP A 145 -8.31 4.83 -15.93
CA ASP A 145 -9.03 4.46 -14.72
C ASP A 145 -9.52 5.72 -13.97
N PRO A 146 -10.84 5.92 -13.80
CA PRO A 146 -11.38 7.11 -13.15
C PRO A 146 -11.09 7.15 -11.64
N VAL A 147 -10.95 5.99 -10.98
CA VAL A 147 -10.58 5.91 -9.55
C VAL A 147 -9.15 6.35 -9.39
N ALA A 148 -8.23 5.83 -10.21
CA ALA A 148 -6.83 6.24 -10.18
C ALA A 148 -6.66 7.74 -10.49
N LEU A 149 -7.38 8.27 -11.49
CA LEU A 149 -7.38 9.71 -11.80
C LEU A 149 -7.83 10.57 -10.62
N GLU A 150 -8.95 10.21 -9.97
CA GLU A 150 -9.44 10.95 -8.80
C GLU A 150 -8.46 10.88 -7.63
N MET A 151 -7.87 9.70 -7.40
CA MET A 151 -6.87 9.52 -6.35
C MET A 151 -5.63 10.38 -6.57
N MET A 152 -5.12 10.43 -7.80
CA MET A 152 -3.91 11.17 -8.17
C MET A 152 -4.14 12.67 -8.29
N LYS A 153 -5.39 13.15 -8.26
CA LYS A 153 -5.74 14.54 -8.52
C LYS A 153 -5.02 15.50 -7.57
N ASP A 154 -4.19 16.36 -8.17
CA ASP A 154 -3.34 17.36 -7.52
C ASP A 154 -2.42 16.78 -6.43
N ALA A 155 -2.12 15.48 -6.47
CA ALA A 155 -1.32 14.81 -5.45
C ALA A 155 0.13 15.32 -5.42
N ASP A 156 0.67 15.59 -4.23
CA ASP A 156 2.09 15.92 -4.07
C ASP A 156 2.98 14.70 -4.33
N LEU A 157 2.50 13.52 -3.98
CA LEU A 157 3.15 12.24 -4.25
C LEU A 157 2.11 11.17 -4.57
N VAL A 158 2.34 10.46 -5.67
CA VAL A 158 1.64 9.23 -6.03
C VAL A 158 2.61 8.06 -5.87
N VAL A 159 2.19 6.98 -5.22
CA VAL A 159 2.89 5.69 -5.20
C VAL A 159 2.02 4.69 -5.95
N TYR A 160 2.53 4.13 -7.04
CA TYR A 160 1.71 3.40 -8.01
C TYR A 160 2.33 2.06 -8.42
N ASP A 161 1.51 1.02 -8.53
CA ASP A 161 1.89 -0.30 -9.07
C ASP A 161 2.48 -0.17 -10.49
N CYS A 162 3.73 -0.60 -10.62
CA CYS A 162 4.48 -0.65 -11.87
C CYS A 162 5.08 -2.05 -12.06
N THR A 163 4.31 -3.10 -11.76
CA THR A 163 4.77 -4.48 -11.87
C THR A 163 5.08 -4.86 -13.31
N TYR A 164 4.49 -4.24 -14.33
CA TYR A 164 4.69 -4.62 -15.73
C TYR A 164 5.09 -3.44 -16.63
N ASN A 165 5.47 -3.75 -17.87
CA ASN A 165 5.52 -2.84 -19.00
C ASN A 165 4.30 -3.08 -19.93
N GLU A 166 3.96 -2.10 -20.77
CA GLU A 166 2.80 -2.20 -21.68
C GLU A 166 2.85 -3.40 -22.63
N ASP A 167 4.04 -3.78 -23.10
CA ASP A 167 4.23 -4.95 -23.96
C ASP A 167 3.97 -6.28 -23.22
N GLU A 168 3.95 -6.26 -21.88
CA GLU A 168 3.66 -7.40 -21.02
C GLU A 168 2.18 -7.49 -20.62
N MET A 169 1.43 -6.38 -20.66
CA MET A 169 0.07 -6.31 -20.10
C MET A 169 -0.90 -7.33 -20.68
N GLN A 170 -0.82 -7.59 -21.98
CA GLN A 170 -1.71 -8.56 -22.62
C GLN A 170 -1.49 -9.99 -22.10
N ARG A 171 -0.28 -10.32 -21.66
CA ARG A 171 0.07 -11.63 -21.11
C ARG A 171 -0.37 -11.77 -19.65
N PHE A 172 -0.32 -10.69 -18.87
CA PHE A 172 -0.60 -10.70 -17.44
C PHE A 172 -1.95 -10.11 -17.05
N LYS A 173 -2.87 -9.96 -18.01
CA LYS A 173 -4.26 -9.58 -17.73
C LYS A 173 -4.89 -10.54 -16.71
N GLY A 174 -5.55 -9.97 -15.70
CA GLY A 174 -6.18 -10.67 -14.59
C GLY A 174 -5.24 -10.93 -13.41
N PHE A 175 -3.97 -10.54 -13.47
CA PHE A 175 -3.03 -10.69 -12.36
C PHE A 175 -3.14 -9.54 -11.35
N GLY A 176 -3.81 -8.44 -11.68
CA GLY A 176 -4.06 -7.38 -10.71
C GLY A 176 -3.04 -6.26 -10.66
N HIS A 177 -2.21 -6.11 -11.69
CA HIS A 177 -1.10 -5.15 -11.70
C HIS A 177 -1.08 -4.24 -12.92
N SER A 178 -0.26 -3.19 -12.86
CA SER A 178 -0.23 -2.10 -13.83
C SER A 178 1.18 -1.81 -14.32
N THR A 179 1.29 -0.73 -15.08
CA THR A 179 2.49 -0.30 -15.77
C THR A 179 2.86 1.12 -15.38
N TRP A 180 4.16 1.41 -15.45
CA TRP A 180 4.63 2.78 -15.27
C TRP A 180 4.18 3.69 -16.43
N GLN A 181 4.03 3.16 -17.66
CA GLN A 181 3.56 3.93 -18.80
C GLN A 181 2.14 4.45 -18.55
N HIS A 182 1.24 3.56 -18.15
CA HIS A 182 -0.14 3.94 -17.83
C HIS A 182 -0.18 4.87 -16.62
N GLY A 183 0.49 4.50 -15.53
CA GLY A 183 0.48 5.29 -14.29
C GLY A 183 1.02 6.71 -14.48
N THR A 184 2.11 6.90 -15.22
CA THR A 184 2.67 8.24 -15.50
C THR A 184 1.79 9.07 -16.43
N GLU A 185 1.02 8.44 -17.34
CA GLU A 185 0.01 9.13 -18.14
C GLU A 185 -1.11 9.68 -17.25
N LEU A 186 -1.67 8.83 -16.37
CA LEU A 186 -2.69 9.24 -15.41
C LEU A 186 -2.20 10.34 -14.47
N ALA A 187 -0.97 10.22 -13.97
CA ALA A 187 -0.37 11.20 -13.07
C ALA A 187 -0.27 12.60 -13.73
N LYS A 188 0.10 12.66 -15.02
CA LYS A 188 0.09 13.93 -15.79
C LYS A 188 -1.32 14.50 -15.91
N MET A 189 -2.28 13.67 -16.30
CA MET A 189 -3.68 14.09 -16.48
C MET A 189 -4.28 14.62 -15.18
N ALA A 190 -3.92 14.00 -14.06
CA ALA A 190 -4.41 14.35 -12.73
C ALA A 190 -3.67 15.54 -12.10
N GLY A 191 -2.61 16.07 -12.72
CA GLY A 191 -1.83 17.17 -12.15
C GLY A 191 -0.97 16.78 -10.94
N ALA A 192 -0.61 15.50 -10.82
CA ALA A 192 0.29 15.04 -9.76
C ALA A 192 1.68 15.69 -9.91
N LYS A 193 2.36 15.92 -8.78
CA LYS A 193 3.69 16.57 -8.76
C LYS A 193 4.82 15.55 -8.86
N ARG A 194 4.68 14.40 -8.18
CA ARG A 194 5.69 13.34 -8.12
C ARG A 194 5.05 11.97 -8.22
N PHE A 195 5.75 11.03 -8.81
CA PHE A 195 5.26 9.68 -9.10
C PHE A 195 6.33 8.64 -8.76
N ALA A 196 6.09 7.85 -7.73
CA ALA A 196 6.95 6.75 -7.31
C ALA A 196 6.47 5.46 -7.98
N LEU A 197 7.31 4.89 -8.84
CA LEU A 197 7.09 3.57 -9.40
C LEU A 197 7.32 2.56 -8.27
N PHE A 198 6.31 1.76 -7.95
CA PHE A 198 6.31 0.81 -6.84
C PHE A 198 5.91 -0.59 -7.35
N HIS A 199 6.06 -1.60 -6.50
CA HIS A 199 5.62 -2.97 -6.78
C HIS A 199 6.19 -3.58 -8.06
N HIS A 200 7.48 -3.36 -8.32
CA HIS A 200 8.14 -3.90 -9.51
C HIS A 200 8.10 -5.42 -9.56
N ALA A 201 8.02 -6.03 -10.76
CA ALA A 201 8.11 -7.49 -10.84
C ALA A 201 9.41 -8.01 -10.20
N PRO A 202 9.35 -9.07 -9.38
CA PRO A 202 10.51 -9.58 -8.65
C PRO A 202 11.61 -10.15 -9.54
N SER A 203 11.34 -10.35 -10.83
CA SER A 203 12.32 -10.78 -11.82
C SER A 203 13.13 -9.64 -12.45
N ARG A 204 12.79 -8.37 -12.17
CA ARG A 204 13.53 -7.22 -12.72
C ARG A 204 14.85 -7.02 -11.99
N THR A 205 15.94 -6.86 -12.75
CA THR A 205 17.24 -6.47 -12.18
C THR A 205 17.32 -4.97 -11.95
N ASP A 206 18.28 -4.54 -11.14
CA ASP A 206 18.53 -3.11 -10.88
C ASP A 206 18.81 -2.32 -12.18
N GLU A 207 19.51 -2.91 -13.15
CA GLU A 207 19.74 -2.27 -14.45
C GLU A 207 18.45 -2.06 -15.23
N GLN A 208 17.53 -3.04 -15.19
CA GLN A 208 16.23 -2.93 -15.85
C GLN A 208 15.36 -1.88 -15.16
N LEU A 209 15.41 -1.80 -13.82
CA LEU A 209 14.72 -0.76 -13.06
C LEU A 209 15.30 0.64 -13.31
N ALA A 210 16.62 0.76 -13.49
CA ALA A 210 17.25 2.02 -13.85
C ALA A 210 16.82 2.50 -15.25
N VAL A 211 16.69 1.59 -16.21
CA VAL A 211 16.14 1.91 -17.54
C VAL A 211 14.68 2.36 -17.42
N MET A 212 13.86 1.60 -16.70
CA MET A 212 12.45 1.94 -16.44
C MET A 212 12.30 3.32 -15.77
N GLU A 213 13.12 3.63 -14.77
CA GLU A 213 13.12 4.94 -14.11
C GLU A 213 13.48 6.06 -15.08
N SER A 214 14.51 5.87 -15.91
CA SER A 214 14.92 6.86 -16.92
C SER A 214 13.83 7.12 -17.96
N GLU A 215 13.15 6.07 -18.42
CA GLU A 215 12.05 6.19 -19.40
C GLU A 215 10.82 6.86 -18.77
N ALA A 216 10.49 6.49 -17.52
CA ALA A 216 9.42 7.11 -16.76
C ALA A 216 9.69 8.59 -16.49
N GLN A 217 10.94 8.98 -16.21
CA GLN A 217 11.37 10.38 -16.04
C GLN A 217 11.25 11.18 -17.34
N ALA A 218 11.63 10.57 -18.47
CA ALA A 218 11.47 11.18 -19.78
C ALA A 218 9.98 11.40 -20.12
N ALA A 219 9.11 10.48 -19.70
CA ALA A 219 7.68 10.65 -19.82
C ALA A 219 7.17 11.72 -18.85
N PHE A 220 7.48 11.63 -17.56
CA PHE A 220 7.01 12.47 -16.47
C PHE A 220 8.19 12.87 -15.57
N ALA A 221 8.60 14.14 -15.64
CA ALA A 221 9.82 14.61 -14.97
C ALA A 221 9.86 14.37 -13.44
N GLY A 222 8.69 14.25 -12.79
CA GLY A 222 8.57 13.94 -11.36
C GLY A 222 8.62 12.44 -11.01
N ALA A 223 8.89 11.56 -11.97
CA ALA A 223 8.93 10.11 -11.77
C ALA A 223 10.24 9.64 -11.13
N PHE A 224 10.17 8.60 -10.30
CA PHE A 224 11.34 7.89 -9.78
C PHE A 224 10.97 6.46 -9.37
N ALA A 225 11.94 5.54 -9.40
CA ALA A 225 11.75 4.20 -8.86
C ALA A 225 11.84 4.22 -7.33
N ALA A 226 10.82 3.71 -6.65
CA ALA A 226 10.82 3.55 -5.21
C ALA A 226 11.87 2.50 -4.81
N ARG A 227 12.52 2.70 -3.67
CA ARG A 227 13.58 1.82 -3.18
C ARG A 227 13.40 1.54 -1.69
N ASP A 228 13.86 0.37 -1.26
CA ASP A 228 13.89 0.03 0.17
C ASP A 228 14.65 1.09 0.96
N ASN A 229 14.09 1.47 2.12
CA ASN A 229 14.63 2.49 3.03
C ASN A 229 14.71 3.91 2.43
N GLN A 230 14.07 4.18 1.30
CA GLN A 230 14.03 5.51 0.72
C GLN A 230 13.17 6.46 1.56
N VAL A 231 13.72 7.63 1.86
CA VAL A 231 12.98 8.71 2.53
C VAL A 231 12.65 9.80 1.52
N ILE A 232 11.40 10.23 1.50
CA ILE A 232 10.89 11.24 0.59
C ILE A 232 10.33 12.42 1.39
N GLU A 233 10.88 13.60 1.18
CA GLU A 233 10.29 14.86 1.67
C GLU A 233 9.22 15.35 0.70
N ILE A 234 8.04 15.69 1.23
CA ILE A 234 6.87 16.15 0.46
C ILE A 234 6.39 17.53 0.90
#